data_AF-A0A4P5UES8-F1
#
_entry.id   AF-A0A4P5UES8-F1
#
_cell.length_a   1.000
_cell.length_b   1.000
_cell.length_c   1.000
_cell.angle_alpha   90.00
_cell.angle_beta   90.00
_cell.angle_gamma   90.00
#
_symmetry.space_group_name_H-M   'P 1'
#
loop_
_entity.id
_entity.type
_entity.pdbx_description
1 polymer ?
#
loop_
_entity_poly.entity_id
_entity_poly.type
_entity_poly.pdbx_seq_one_letter_code
_entity_poly.pdbx_strand_id
1 'polypeptide(L)'
;MAYINQARARRRAVGNFNERENAEATAPGREQSEEEIRMANIKRNLQAPGTNGIFRIVRMGARTAEFTFRGWTTDPSSSRLELIEVQAGPDGDVERAIVRRMIQLIRQYHEDTFNWESPRLNRVVVLSARIQDNVGLEDFMMREFFGESVSPFMR
;
A
#
# COMPACT_ATOMS: atom_id res chain seq x y z
N MET A 1 54.84 7.06 -19.07
CA MET A 1 54.71 8.43 -18.55
C MET A 1 54.04 9.29 -19.64
N ALA A 2 52.71 9.26 -19.75
CA ALA A 2 51.72 10.14 -19.12
C ALA A 2 51.42 11.41 -19.95
N TYR A 3 50.46 11.31 -20.87
CA TYR A 3 49.83 12.44 -21.58
C TYR A 3 48.34 12.52 -21.21
N ILE A 4 48.02 13.15 -20.07
CA ILE A 4 46.64 13.49 -19.71
C ILE A 4 46.67 14.91 -19.14
N ASN A 5 46.30 15.91 -19.95
CA ASN A 5 45.75 17.19 -19.46
C ASN A 5 45.29 18.11 -20.60
N GLN A 6 44.18 17.78 -21.28
CA GLN A 6 43.56 18.73 -22.22
C GLN A 6 42.02 18.73 -22.25
N ALA A 7 41.35 18.26 -21.19
CA ALA A 7 39.88 18.20 -21.12
C ALA A 7 39.24 19.12 -20.05
N ARG A 8 39.93 20.19 -19.61
CA ARG A 8 39.41 21.12 -18.57
C ARG A 8 39.16 22.56 -19.01
N ALA A 9 39.31 22.89 -20.30
CA ALA A 9 39.22 24.28 -20.77
C ALA A 9 37.92 24.66 -21.53
N ARG A 10 36.91 23.78 -21.64
CA ARG A 10 35.68 24.04 -22.44
C ARG A 10 34.42 24.47 -21.65
N ARG A 11 34.48 24.64 -20.33
CA ARG A 11 33.28 25.00 -19.52
C ARG A 11 33.23 26.43 -18.99
N ARG A 12 34.02 27.38 -19.51
CA ARG A 12 34.13 28.73 -18.92
C ARG A 12 33.92 29.91 -19.87
N ALA A 13 33.23 29.74 -20.99
CA ALA A 13 32.94 30.88 -21.87
C ALA A 13 31.74 30.66 -22.79
N VAL A 14 30.52 30.76 -22.25
CA VAL A 14 29.37 31.41 -22.94
C VAL A 14 28.46 31.94 -21.83
N GLY A 15 28.59 33.23 -21.52
CA GLY A 15 27.58 33.96 -20.74
C GLY A 15 26.58 34.66 -21.66
N ASN A 16 25.38 34.97 -21.16
CA ASN A 16 24.91 36.34 -20.98
C ASN A 16 23.44 36.41 -20.52
N PHE A 17 23.16 37.51 -19.83
CA PHE A 17 21.95 37.89 -19.12
C PHE A 17 20.78 38.33 -20.01
N ASN A 18 19.56 38.12 -19.49
CA ASN A 18 18.30 38.90 -19.59
C ASN A 18 17.88 39.52 -20.94
N GLU A 19 16.67 39.19 -21.41
CA GLU A 19 15.55 40.15 -21.58
C GLU A 19 14.28 39.50 -22.18
N ARG A 20 13.15 39.65 -21.45
CA ARG A 20 11.78 39.96 -21.93
C ARG A 20 11.06 38.94 -22.83
N GLU A 21 9.74 38.78 -22.86
CA GLU A 21 8.55 39.14 -22.09
C GLU A 21 7.42 38.46 -22.90
N ASN A 22 6.32 38.05 -22.26
CA ASN A 22 5.05 37.68 -22.91
C ASN A 22 4.94 36.35 -23.70
N ALA A 23 4.47 35.30 -23.01
CA ALA A 23 3.46 34.37 -23.56
C ALA A 23 2.81 33.56 -22.41
N GLU A 24 1.86 34.18 -21.69
CA GLU A 24 0.75 33.42 -21.11
C GLU A 24 -0.07 32.84 -22.27
N ALA A 25 -0.02 31.52 -22.46
CA ALA A 25 -1.00 30.80 -23.26
C ALA A 25 -1.04 29.32 -22.84
N THR A 26 -2.09 28.97 -22.08
CA THR A 26 -2.89 27.75 -22.28
C THR A 26 -2.38 26.41 -21.70
N ALA A 27 -3.17 25.93 -20.72
CA ALA A 27 -3.30 24.61 -20.07
C ALA A 27 -3.08 23.34 -20.97
N PRO A 28 -2.91 22.09 -20.44
CA PRO A 28 -3.53 21.54 -19.21
C PRO A 28 -2.68 20.57 -18.36
N GLY A 29 -3.24 20.17 -17.21
CA GLY A 29 -2.98 18.93 -16.47
C GLY A 29 -1.53 18.44 -16.42
N ARG A 30 -0.83 18.70 -15.32
CA ARG A 30 0.37 17.94 -14.94
C ARG A 30 -0.05 16.49 -14.71
N GLU A 31 -0.08 15.71 -15.78
CA GLU A 31 0.03 14.26 -15.74
C GLU A 31 1.25 13.98 -14.85
N GLN A 32 0.99 13.39 -13.67
CA GLN A 32 2.03 12.91 -12.77
C GLN A 32 3.00 12.11 -13.63
N SER A 33 4.16 12.70 -13.90
CA SER A 33 4.99 12.29 -15.02
C SER A 33 5.37 10.83 -14.82
N GLU A 34 5.49 10.06 -15.88
CA GLU A 34 5.89 8.65 -15.80
C GLU A 34 7.15 8.44 -14.94
N GLU A 35 7.97 9.47 -14.81
CA GLU A 35 9.10 9.58 -13.88
C GLU A 35 8.70 9.54 -12.39
N GLU A 36 7.61 10.18 -11.98
CA GLU A 36 7.06 10.10 -10.63
C GLU A 36 6.47 8.72 -10.33
N ILE A 37 5.77 8.11 -11.30
CA ILE A 37 5.29 6.72 -11.20
C ILE A 37 6.47 5.75 -11.12
N ARG A 38 7.49 5.93 -11.98
CA ARG A 38 8.73 5.14 -11.94
C ARG A 38 9.47 5.33 -10.62
N MET A 39 9.60 6.56 -10.12
CA MET A 39 10.22 6.84 -8.83
C MET A 39 9.41 6.29 -7.66
N ALA A 40 8.07 6.28 -7.72
CA ALA A 40 7.22 5.63 -6.73
C ALA A 40 7.41 4.11 -6.76
N ASN A 41 7.50 3.50 -7.93
CA ASN A 41 7.79 2.07 -8.10
C ASN A 41 9.20 1.70 -7.61
N ILE A 42 10.19 2.54 -7.88
CA ILE A 42 11.57 2.37 -7.42
C ILE A 42 11.63 2.56 -5.90
N LYS A 43 11.00 3.59 -5.33
CA LYS A 43 10.89 3.78 -3.87
C LYS A 43 10.14 2.63 -3.20
N ARG A 44 9.10 2.08 -3.83
CA ARG A 44 8.36 0.88 -3.38
C ARG A 44 9.23 -0.38 -3.36
N ASN A 45 10.20 -0.50 -4.27
CA ASN A 45 11.20 -1.58 -4.29
C ASN A 45 12.39 -1.33 -3.35
N LEU A 46 12.70 -0.07 -3.02
CA LEU A 46 13.79 0.32 -2.10
C LEU A 46 13.37 0.39 -0.63
N GLN A 47 12.08 0.56 -0.33
CA GLN A 47 11.57 0.26 1.00
C GLN A 47 11.79 -1.23 1.24
N ALA A 48 12.44 -1.58 2.36
CA ALA A 48 12.74 -2.96 2.74
C ALA A 48 11.54 -3.84 2.37
N PRO A 49 11.73 -4.94 1.61
CA PRO A 49 10.67 -5.69 0.96
C PRO A 49 9.53 -5.84 1.94
N GLY A 50 8.46 -5.08 1.66
CA GLY A 50 7.33 -4.92 2.56
C GLY A 50 6.94 -6.30 2.98
N THR A 51 7.18 -6.59 4.25
CA THR A 51 6.80 -7.86 4.84
C THR A 51 5.27 -7.80 4.74
N ASN A 52 4.68 -8.38 3.71
CA ASN A 52 3.27 -8.17 3.41
C ASN A 52 2.58 -9.49 3.69
N GLY A 53 1.88 -9.55 4.82
CA GLY A 53 1.00 -10.66 5.13
C GLY A 53 -0.10 -10.74 4.09
N ILE A 54 -0.26 -11.89 3.44
CA ILE A 54 -1.29 -12.09 2.41
C ILE A 54 -2.46 -12.81 3.04
N PHE A 55 -3.62 -12.17 3.01
CA PHE A 55 -4.89 -12.75 3.42
C PHE A 55 -5.72 -13.14 2.19
N ARG A 56 -6.32 -14.33 2.22
CA ARG A 56 -7.24 -14.78 1.17
C ARG A 56 -8.40 -15.56 1.77
N ILE A 57 -9.62 -15.10 1.53
CA ILE A 57 -10.83 -15.84 1.91
C ILE A 57 -10.94 -17.09 1.03
N VAL A 58 -11.08 -18.26 1.66
CA VAL A 58 -11.18 -19.56 0.98
C VAL A 58 -12.62 -20.03 0.92
N ARG A 59 -13.31 -20.02 2.06
CA ARG A 59 -14.74 -20.34 2.16
C ARG A 59 -15.44 -19.30 3.02
N MET A 60 -16.69 -19.02 2.69
CA MET A 60 -17.57 -18.19 3.50
C MET A 60 -18.97 -18.77 3.45
N GLY A 61 -19.50 -19.11 4.63
CA GLY A 61 -20.87 -19.56 4.84
C GLY A 61 -21.61 -18.58 5.74
N ALA A 62 -22.88 -18.90 6.04
CA ALA A 62 -23.75 -18.00 6.82
C ALA A 62 -23.28 -17.72 8.26
N ARG A 63 -22.49 -18.63 8.85
CA ARG A 63 -22.01 -18.52 10.24
C ARG A 63 -20.55 -18.90 10.42
N THR A 64 -19.91 -19.44 9.40
CA THR A 64 -18.53 -19.90 9.46
C THR A 64 -17.80 -19.46 8.20
N ALA A 65 -16.51 -19.21 8.31
CA ALA A 65 -15.66 -18.87 7.19
C ALA A 65 -14.25 -19.42 7.42
N GLU A 66 -13.51 -19.61 6.35
CA GLU A 66 -12.07 -19.83 6.43
C GLU A 66 -11.34 -18.86 5.52
N PHE A 67 -10.19 -18.43 5.99
CA PHE A 67 -9.24 -17.71 5.17
C PHE A 67 -7.84 -18.27 5.38
N THR A 68 -7.01 -18.14 4.37
CA THR A 68 -5.58 -18.39 4.51
C THR A 68 -4.85 -17.11 4.81
N PHE A 69 -3.86 -17.24 5.68
CA PHE A 69 -2.95 -16.18 6.04
C PHE A 69 -1.53 -16.67 5.78
N ARG A 70 -0.78 -15.88 5.00
CA ARG A 70 0.65 -16.07 4.81
C ARG A 70 1.35 -15.04 5.67
N GLY A 71 2.16 -15.52 6.62
CA GLY A 71 2.91 -14.72 7.59
C GLY A 71 3.64 -13.51 6.99
N TRP A 72 3.86 -12.49 7.82
CA TRP A 72 4.81 -11.41 7.54
C TRP A 72 6.23 -11.98 7.60
N THR A 73 6.75 -12.49 6.47
CA THR A 73 8.16 -12.83 6.32
C THR A 73 8.73 -12.28 5.02
N THR A 74 10.01 -11.89 5.04
CA THR A 74 10.79 -11.51 3.86
C THR A 74 11.29 -12.72 3.08
N ASP A 75 11.21 -13.93 3.64
CA ASP A 75 11.65 -15.16 3.00
C ASP A 75 10.44 -15.98 2.50
N PRO A 76 10.20 -16.04 1.17
CA PRO A 76 9.09 -16.79 0.59
C PRO A 76 9.18 -18.30 0.82
N SER A 77 10.35 -18.84 1.21
CA SER A 77 10.54 -20.26 1.53
C SER A 77 10.17 -20.61 2.97
N SER A 78 10.15 -19.64 3.89
CA SER A 78 9.82 -19.84 5.31
C SER A 78 8.39 -19.42 5.68
N SER A 79 7.66 -18.81 4.75
CA SER A 79 6.29 -18.36 4.97
C SER A 79 5.35 -19.57 5.10
N ARG A 80 4.99 -19.93 6.33
CA ARG A 80 3.94 -20.92 6.56
C ARG A 80 2.59 -20.30 6.14
N LEU A 81 1.87 -21.03 5.29
CA LEU A 81 0.47 -20.71 5.00
C LEU A 81 -0.38 -21.35 6.09
N GLU A 82 -1.15 -20.52 6.80
CA GLU A 82 -2.04 -20.93 7.87
C GLU A 82 -3.49 -20.85 7.39
N LEU A 83 -4.23 -21.94 7.53
CA LEU A 83 -5.67 -21.95 7.32
C LEU A 83 -6.36 -21.63 8.64
N ILE A 84 -7.16 -20.58 8.65
CA ILE A 84 -7.78 -20.04 9.85
C ILE A 84 -9.29 -20.10 9.67
N GLU A 85 -9.94 -20.82 10.58
CA GLU A 85 -11.40 -20.90 10.65
C GLU A 85 -11.94 -19.83 11.61
N VAL A 86 -13.05 -19.23 11.20
CA VAL A 86 -13.76 -18.18 11.92
C VAL A 86 -15.22 -18.57 12.03
N GLN A 87 -15.78 -18.36 13.22
CA GLN A 87 -17.21 -18.49 13.46
C GLN A 87 -17.79 -17.13 13.80
N ALA A 88 -18.91 -16.79 13.16
CA ALA A 88 -19.66 -15.58 13.43
C ALA A 88 -20.17 -15.58 14.88
N GLY A 89 -20.14 -14.40 15.50
CA GLY A 89 -20.69 -14.18 16.82
C GLY A 89 -22.23 -14.25 16.84
N PRO A 90 -22.86 -13.94 17.98
CA PRO A 90 -24.32 -13.97 18.15
C PRO A 90 -25.07 -13.14 17.11
N ASP A 91 -24.47 -12.04 16.66
CA ASP A 91 -25.04 -11.10 15.67
C ASP A 91 -25.02 -11.65 14.23
N GLY A 92 -24.36 -12.78 13.98
CA GLY A 92 -24.34 -13.45 12.67
C GLY A 92 -23.46 -12.78 11.60
N ASP A 93 -22.78 -11.68 11.92
CA ASP A 93 -21.90 -10.99 10.97
C ASP A 93 -20.56 -11.73 10.83
N VAL A 94 -20.51 -12.63 9.84
CA VAL A 94 -19.33 -13.44 9.52
C VAL A 94 -18.21 -12.59 8.91
N GLU A 95 -18.54 -11.57 8.12
CA GLU A 95 -17.56 -10.68 7.47
C GLU A 95 -16.77 -9.91 8.53
N ARG A 96 -17.48 -9.35 9.49
CA ARG A 96 -16.88 -8.63 10.61
C ARG A 96 -16.10 -9.56 11.54
N ALA A 97 -16.56 -10.79 11.74
CA ALA A 97 -15.80 -11.80 12.47
C ALA A 97 -14.46 -12.13 11.79
N ILE A 98 -14.45 -12.25 10.46
CA ILE A 98 -13.24 -12.46 9.66
C ILE A 98 -12.28 -11.29 9.85
N VAL A 99 -12.75 -10.05 9.65
CA VAL A 99 -11.91 -8.86 9.80
C VAL A 99 -11.32 -8.73 11.20
N ARG A 100 -12.12 -8.97 12.24
CA ARG A 100 -11.62 -8.96 13.62
C ARG A 100 -10.51 -9.99 13.82
N ARG A 101 -10.64 -11.19 13.24
CA ARG A 101 -9.60 -12.21 13.30
C ARG A 101 -8.34 -11.81 12.53
N MET A 102 -8.47 -11.17 11.37
CA MET A 102 -7.35 -10.62 10.62
C MET A 102 -6.60 -9.54 11.43
N ILE A 103 -7.32 -8.63 12.08
CA ILE A 103 -6.73 -7.59 12.94
C ILE A 103 -5.96 -8.20 14.11
N GLN A 104 -6.49 -9.26 14.73
CA GLN A 104 -5.77 -9.97 15.78
C GLN A 104 -4.46 -10.55 15.27
N LEU A 105 -4.41 -11.07 14.05
CA LEU A 105 -3.18 -11.57 13.44
C LEU A 105 -2.22 -10.43 13.11
N ILE A 106 -2.69 -9.34 12.51
CA ILE A 106 -1.88 -8.15 12.24
C ILE A 106 -1.19 -7.68 13.53
N ARG A 107 -1.95 -7.60 14.64
CA ARG A 107 -1.44 -7.18 15.96
C ARG A 107 -0.37 -8.09 16.57
N GLN A 108 -0.30 -9.35 16.15
CA GLN A 108 0.77 -10.26 16.60
C GLN A 108 2.12 -9.90 15.97
N TYR A 109 2.12 -9.23 14.81
CA TYR A 109 3.33 -8.87 14.09
C TYR A 109 3.61 -7.36 14.11
N HIS A 110 2.58 -6.53 14.27
CA HIS A 110 2.68 -5.06 14.26
C HIS A 110 1.95 -4.49 15.48
N GLU A 111 2.67 -3.76 16.33
CA GLU A 111 2.09 -3.14 17.53
C GLU A 111 1.63 -1.68 17.30
N ASP A 112 2.24 -0.99 16.35
CA ASP A 112 2.04 0.43 16.05
C ASP A 112 1.51 0.63 14.62
N THR A 113 2.13 1.52 13.85
CA THR A 113 1.78 1.80 12.46
C THR A 113 2.48 0.84 11.51
N PHE A 114 1.77 0.38 10.50
CA PHE A 114 2.30 -0.51 9.48
C PHE A 114 1.88 -0.07 8.08
N ASN A 115 2.67 -0.46 7.09
CA ASN A 115 2.38 -0.22 5.69
C ASN A 115 1.50 -1.36 5.17
N TRP A 116 0.30 -1.02 4.71
CA TRP A 116 -0.62 -1.95 4.06
C TRP A 116 -0.61 -1.74 2.55
N GLU A 117 -0.31 -2.78 1.79
CA GLU A 117 -0.49 -2.77 0.35
C GLU A 117 -1.96 -3.03 0.02
N SER A 118 -2.67 -1.99 -0.44
CA SER A 118 -4.07 -2.10 -0.85
C SER A 118 -4.16 -2.46 -2.33
N PRO A 119 -4.65 -3.66 -2.70
CA PRO A 119 -4.92 -3.98 -4.10
C PRO A 119 -6.04 -3.11 -4.66
N ARG A 120 -7.02 -2.74 -3.82
CA ARG A 120 -8.17 -1.92 -4.23
C ARG A 120 -7.77 -0.50 -4.62
N LEU A 121 -6.87 0.12 -3.85
CA LEU A 121 -6.38 1.48 -4.10
C LEU A 121 -5.10 1.51 -4.95
N ASN A 122 -4.58 0.35 -5.33
CA ASN A 122 -3.30 0.15 -6.03
C ASN A 122 -2.12 0.94 -5.39
N ARG A 123 -2.14 1.12 -4.07
CA ARG A 123 -1.16 1.93 -3.33
C ARG A 123 -0.93 1.40 -1.92
N VAL A 124 0.17 1.83 -1.32
CA VAL A 124 0.45 1.57 0.09
C VAL A 124 -0.27 2.60 0.96
N VAL A 125 -0.98 2.13 1.98
CA VAL A 125 -1.70 2.93 2.98
C VAL A 125 -1.04 2.69 4.34
N VAL A 126 -0.77 3.75 5.09
CA VAL A 126 -0.28 3.64 6.46
C VAL A 126 -1.49 3.42 7.38
N LEU A 127 -1.52 2.29 8.08
CA LEU A 127 -2.57 1.93 9.03
C LEU A 127 -1.98 1.78 10.42
N SER A 128 -2.85 1.85 11.44
CA SER A 128 -2.47 1.67 12.84
C SER A 128 -3.04 0.36 13.38
N ALA A 129 -2.18 -0.48 13.92
CA ALA A 129 -2.54 -1.71 14.63
C ALA A 129 -2.93 -1.45 16.09
N ARG A 130 -2.83 -0.20 16.58
CA ARG A 130 -3.13 0.13 17.97
C ARG A 130 -4.59 -0.17 18.32
N ILE A 131 -4.84 -0.45 19.60
CA ILE A 131 -6.19 -0.74 20.11
C ILE A 131 -7.12 0.47 19.96
N GLN A 132 -6.59 1.69 20.17
CA GLN A 132 -7.35 2.93 20.04
C GLN A 132 -7.87 3.18 18.62
N ASP A 133 -7.18 2.66 17.60
CA ASP A 133 -7.52 2.87 16.18
C ASP A 133 -8.34 1.70 15.61
N ASN A 134 -8.85 0.80 16.47
CA ASN A 134 -9.53 -0.43 16.07
C ASN A 134 -10.71 -0.18 15.12
N VAL A 135 -11.50 0.86 15.38
CA VAL A 135 -12.68 1.19 14.56
C VAL A 135 -12.27 1.54 13.14
N GLY A 136 -11.30 2.45 12.98
CA GLY A 136 -10.81 2.86 11.66
C GLY A 136 -10.11 1.72 10.91
N LEU A 137 -9.38 0.86 11.62
CA LEU A 137 -8.76 -0.32 11.03
C LEU A 137 -9.80 -1.36 10.59
N GLU A 138 -10.81 -1.64 11.43
CA GLU A 138 -11.92 -2.55 11.10
C GLU A 138 -12.68 -2.06 9.87
N ASP A 139 -13.07 -0.78 9.83
CA ASP A 139 -13.78 -0.19 8.70
C ASP A 139 -12.96 -0.23 7.40
N PHE A 140 -11.66 0.05 7.49
CA PHE A 140 -10.77 -0.02 6.33
C PHE A 140 -10.67 -1.46 5.81
N MET A 141 -10.45 -2.44 6.69
CA MET A 141 -10.35 -3.85 6.32
C MET A 141 -11.67 -4.39 5.76
N MET A 142 -12.82 -4.02 6.32
CA MET A 142 -14.14 -4.38 5.79
C MET A 142 -14.27 -3.92 4.33
N ARG A 143 -13.93 -2.66 4.06
CA ARG A 143 -13.97 -2.10 2.69
C ARG A 143 -12.96 -2.73 1.74
N GLU A 144 -11.85 -3.21 2.27
CA GLU A 144 -10.77 -3.81 1.48
C GLU A 144 -11.12 -5.22 0.99
N PHE A 145 -11.74 -6.04 1.83
CA PHE A 145 -12.07 -7.43 1.50
C PHE A 145 -13.48 -7.62 0.95
N PHE A 146 -14.46 -6.87 1.45
CA PHE A 146 -15.87 -7.04 1.11
C PHE A 146 -16.42 -5.90 0.25
N GLY A 147 -15.57 -4.90 -0.04
CA GLY A 147 -15.99 -3.72 -0.78
C GLY A 147 -16.81 -2.76 0.08
N GLU A 148 -17.18 -1.64 -0.53
CA GLU A 148 -18.14 -0.74 0.09
C GLU A 148 -19.50 -1.44 0.00
N SER A 149 -20.05 -1.92 1.11
CA SER A 149 -21.50 -2.05 1.25
C SER A 149 -22.10 -0.64 1.29
N VAL A 150 -21.92 0.12 0.21
CA VAL A 150 -22.88 1.15 -0.17
C VAL A 150 -24.18 0.38 -0.28
N SER A 151 -25.00 0.55 0.75
CA SER A 151 -26.36 0.07 0.77
C SER A 151 -27.01 0.38 -0.57
N PRO A 152 -27.87 -0.50 -1.12
CA PRO A 152 -28.62 -0.24 -2.36
C PRO A 152 -29.62 0.94 -2.25
N PHE A 153 -29.48 1.81 -1.23
CA PHE A 153 -30.38 2.91 -0.90
C PHE A 153 -29.60 4.23 -0.70
N MET A 154 -28.94 4.67 -1.76
CA MET A 154 -28.61 6.09 -2.01
C MET A 154 -28.19 6.18 -3.47
N ARG A 155 -28.79 6.97 -4.37
CA ARG A 155 -29.87 7.96 -4.34
C ARG A 155 -30.28 8.19 -5.79
#